data_AF-A0A951R064-F1
#
_entry.id   AF-A0A951R064-F1
#
_cell.length_a   1.000
_cell.length_b   1.000
_cell.length_c   1.000
_cell.angle_alpha   90.00
_cell.angle_beta   90.00
_cell.angle_gamma   90.00
#
_symmetry.space_group_name_H-M   'P 1'
#
loop_
_entity.id
_entity.type
_entity.pdbx_description
1 polymer ?
#
loop_
_entity_poly.entity_id
_entity_poly.type
_entity_poly.pdbx_seq_one_letter_code
_entity_poly.pdbx_strand_id
1 'polypeptide(L)'
;MTEDTLKLKLTQIKKDNYDINCEKLYYSYALDMLNHIGTTDPTLRDDLIYDIFSKWINQKKFSNQQLQTFLEICIDNQHLIKCVGAENDDMVFARTFSALIIALILYSHNQKNFLPYNLIVKTKNIIIDYYTKEMDLRGYIDNKGWANSVAHGADVIDELAKCSVLCKEDLKNLLMILKLKICQGKYVYIDGETDRISIAVRSIFMRNEIDEDDILLWLESFKGYRYIEELSIECYHQNVNITNFLKSLYFTLKGCIKDFMILDKIEDLITVLS
;
A
#
# COMPACT_ATOMS: atom_id res chain seq x y z
N MET A 1 8.10 -21.19 -15.23
CA MET A 1 7.19 -22.36 -15.10
C MET A 1 5.77 -21.98 -15.57
N THR A 2 4.90 -22.94 -15.98
CA THR A 2 3.49 -22.62 -16.29
C THR A 2 2.70 -22.32 -15.02
N GLU A 3 1.59 -21.59 -15.13
CA GLU A 3 0.73 -21.21 -14.00
C GLU A 3 0.23 -22.44 -13.21
N ASP A 4 -0.36 -23.43 -13.90
CA ASP A 4 -0.84 -24.67 -13.27
C ASP A 4 0.27 -25.43 -12.53
N THR A 5 1.45 -25.52 -13.13
CA THR A 5 2.58 -26.21 -12.52
C THR A 5 3.05 -25.46 -11.28
N LEU A 6 3.08 -24.12 -11.33
CA LEU A 6 3.41 -23.30 -10.18
C LEU A 6 2.39 -23.52 -9.06
N LYS A 7 1.09 -23.46 -9.36
CA LYS A 7 0.01 -23.66 -8.37
C LYS A 7 0.12 -25.00 -7.66
N LEU A 8 0.36 -26.09 -8.39
CA LEU A 8 0.55 -27.42 -7.81
C LEU A 8 1.74 -27.45 -6.85
N LYS A 9 2.87 -26.87 -7.24
CA LYS A 9 4.08 -26.85 -6.41
C LYS A 9 3.93 -25.97 -5.17
N LEU A 10 3.35 -24.78 -5.30
CA LEU A 10 3.10 -23.89 -4.17
C LEU A 10 2.09 -24.50 -3.19
N THR A 11 1.07 -25.20 -3.68
CA THR A 11 0.14 -25.97 -2.84
C THR A 11 0.87 -27.02 -2.01
N GLN A 12 1.82 -27.74 -2.62
CA GLN A 12 2.63 -28.72 -1.91
C GLN A 12 3.55 -28.06 -0.87
N ILE A 13 4.23 -26.96 -1.23
CA ILE A 13 5.05 -26.17 -0.30
C ILE A 13 4.23 -25.72 0.92
N LYS A 14 3.01 -25.24 0.71
CA LYS A 14 2.12 -24.82 1.81
C LYS A 14 1.74 -26.01 2.72
N LYS A 15 1.47 -27.19 2.15
CA LYS A 15 1.23 -28.43 2.92
C LYS A 15 2.47 -28.89 3.69
N ASP A 16 3.65 -28.66 3.14
CA ASP A 16 4.95 -28.97 3.75
C ASP A 16 5.43 -27.85 4.70
N ASN A 17 4.49 -27.09 5.29
CA ASN A 17 4.75 -26.00 6.23
C ASN A 17 5.72 -24.93 5.71
N TYR A 18 5.63 -24.60 4.42
CA TYR A 18 6.44 -23.60 3.73
C TYR A 18 7.92 -23.97 3.61
N ASP A 19 8.33 -25.18 3.94
CA ASP A 19 9.72 -25.60 3.81
C ASP A 19 9.99 -26.31 2.48
N ILE A 20 11.18 -26.05 1.93
CA ILE A 20 11.71 -26.75 0.76
C ILE A 20 13.03 -27.43 1.14
N ASN A 21 13.18 -28.69 0.74
CA ASN A 21 14.38 -29.52 1.02
C ASN A 21 15.69 -28.99 0.39
N CYS A 22 15.64 -27.95 -0.44
CA CYS A 22 16.81 -27.38 -1.11
C CYS A 22 16.74 -25.85 -1.08
N GLU A 23 17.64 -25.22 -0.31
CA GLU A 23 17.65 -23.77 -0.11
C GLU A 23 17.79 -22.96 -1.41
N LYS A 24 18.50 -23.51 -2.40
CA LYS A 24 18.67 -22.84 -3.70
C LYS A 24 17.33 -22.68 -4.44
N LEU A 25 16.32 -23.48 -4.12
CA LEU A 25 15.02 -23.42 -4.78
C LEU A 25 14.14 -22.27 -4.31
N TYR A 26 14.31 -21.73 -3.09
CA TYR A 26 13.51 -20.59 -2.61
C TYR A 26 13.59 -19.42 -3.60
N TYR A 27 14.80 -19.10 -4.05
CA TYR A 27 15.03 -18.00 -4.99
C TYR A 27 14.40 -18.26 -6.36
N SER A 28 14.57 -19.46 -6.93
CA SER A 28 13.97 -19.78 -8.23
C SER A 28 12.44 -19.78 -8.17
N TYR A 29 11.84 -20.29 -7.09
CA TYR A 29 10.39 -20.23 -6.91
C TYR A 29 9.91 -18.79 -6.75
N ALA A 30 10.62 -17.95 -5.99
CA ALA A 30 10.29 -16.54 -5.87
C ALA A 30 10.26 -15.82 -7.21
N LEU A 31 11.22 -16.10 -8.10
CA LEU A 31 11.21 -15.54 -9.45
C LEU A 31 10.02 -16.05 -10.29
N ASP A 32 9.72 -17.35 -10.23
CA ASP A 32 8.52 -17.89 -10.89
C ASP A 32 7.22 -17.26 -10.32
N MET A 33 7.15 -17.03 -9.00
CA MET A 33 6.01 -16.38 -8.35
C MET A 33 5.86 -14.92 -8.79
N LEU A 34 6.95 -14.15 -8.89
CA LEU A 34 6.92 -12.77 -9.40
C LEU A 34 6.40 -12.73 -10.84
N ASN A 35 6.82 -13.68 -11.69
CA ASN A 35 6.32 -13.76 -13.07
C ASN A 35 4.81 -13.99 -13.17
N HIS A 36 4.19 -14.61 -12.16
CA HIS A 36 2.76 -14.94 -12.10
C HIS A 36 1.98 -14.11 -11.07
N ILE A 37 2.60 -13.06 -10.52
CA ILE A 37 2.04 -12.30 -9.40
C ILE A 37 0.72 -11.59 -9.73
N GLY A 38 0.47 -11.33 -11.02
CA GLY A 38 -0.74 -10.70 -11.53
C GLY A 38 -1.78 -11.65 -12.12
N THR A 39 -1.73 -12.95 -11.79
CA THR A 39 -2.75 -13.91 -12.25
C THR A 39 -4.15 -13.53 -11.75
N THR A 40 -5.18 -13.89 -12.52
CA THR A 40 -6.59 -13.71 -12.14
C THR A 40 -7.10 -14.79 -11.21
N ASP A 41 -6.34 -15.87 -11.00
CA ASP A 41 -6.64 -16.94 -10.06
C ASP A 41 -6.38 -16.49 -8.60
N PRO A 42 -7.42 -16.19 -7.79
CA PRO A 42 -7.23 -15.68 -6.44
C PRO A 42 -6.56 -16.70 -5.52
N THR A 43 -6.75 -18.00 -5.74
CA THR A 43 -6.08 -19.03 -4.92
C THR A 43 -4.58 -19.02 -5.19
N LEU A 44 -4.17 -18.91 -6.45
CA LEU A 44 -2.74 -18.84 -6.75
C LEU A 44 -2.13 -17.53 -6.24
N ARG A 45 -2.81 -16.41 -6.45
CA ARG A 45 -2.28 -15.08 -6.13
C ARG A 45 -2.27 -14.79 -4.62
N ASP A 46 -3.40 -14.95 -3.95
CA ASP A 46 -3.61 -14.54 -2.57
C ASP A 46 -3.18 -15.64 -1.58
N ASP A 47 -3.73 -16.84 -1.75
CA ASP A 47 -3.55 -17.94 -0.80
C ASP A 47 -2.19 -18.63 -0.93
N LEU A 48 -1.52 -18.49 -2.08
CA LEU A 48 -0.25 -19.14 -2.37
C LEU A 48 0.88 -18.14 -2.55
N ILE A 49 0.92 -17.36 -3.63
CA ILE A 49 2.05 -16.46 -3.94
C ILE A 49 2.30 -15.48 -2.80
N TYR A 50 1.28 -14.70 -2.41
CA TYR A 50 1.43 -13.69 -1.35
C TYR A 50 1.72 -14.32 0.02
N ASP A 51 0.96 -15.34 0.42
CA ASP A 51 1.16 -16.04 1.70
C ASP A 51 2.57 -16.64 1.81
N ILE A 52 3.04 -17.33 0.76
CA ILE A 52 4.38 -17.93 0.74
C ILE A 52 5.47 -16.85 0.79
N PHE A 53 5.35 -15.77 0.01
CA PHE A 53 6.28 -14.64 0.10
C PHE A 53 6.34 -14.06 1.51
N SER A 54 5.17 -13.80 2.11
CA SER A 54 5.07 -13.29 3.48
C SER A 54 5.78 -14.20 4.48
N LYS A 55 5.55 -15.52 4.41
CA LYS A 55 6.24 -16.48 5.29
C LYS A 55 7.73 -16.53 5.04
N TRP A 56 8.18 -16.65 3.79
CA TRP A 56 9.60 -16.81 3.46
C TRP A 56 10.43 -15.57 3.77
N ILE A 57 9.90 -14.37 3.52
CA ILE A 57 10.57 -13.12 3.89
C ILE A 57 10.69 -13.03 5.42
N ASN A 58 9.61 -13.30 6.17
CA ASN A 58 9.63 -13.28 7.63
C ASN A 58 10.56 -14.34 8.24
N GLN A 59 10.62 -15.53 7.65
CA GLN A 59 11.53 -16.62 8.03
C GLN A 59 12.97 -16.38 7.55
N LYS A 60 13.26 -15.26 6.88
CA LYS A 60 14.59 -14.89 6.39
C LYS A 60 15.20 -15.93 5.43
N LYS A 61 14.36 -16.54 4.57
CA LYS A 61 14.80 -17.52 3.56
C LYS A 61 15.56 -16.88 2.39
N PHE A 62 15.59 -15.56 2.31
CA PHE A 62 16.27 -14.79 1.26
C PHE A 62 17.42 -13.95 1.81
N SER A 63 18.48 -13.81 1.02
CA SER A 63 19.56 -12.86 1.30
C SER A 63 19.11 -11.42 1.02
N ASN A 64 19.84 -10.46 1.59
CA ASN A 64 19.58 -9.03 1.35
C ASN A 64 19.68 -8.68 -0.14
N GLN A 65 20.62 -9.29 -0.87
CA GLN A 65 20.78 -9.10 -2.31
C GLN A 65 19.58 -9.63 -3.10
N GLN A 66 19.03 -10.78 -2.71
CA GLN A 66 17.84 -11.33 -3.35
C GLN A 66 16.61 -10.45 -3.11
N LEU A 67 16.44 -9.93 -1.88
CA LEU A 67 15.37 -8.98 -1.57
C LEU A 67 15.51 -7.66 -2.34
N GLN A 68 16.74 -7.18 -2.54
CA GLN A 68 17.00 -6.03 -3.42
C GLN A 68 16.57 -6.32 -4.86
N THR A 69 16.92 -7.50 -5.41
CA THR A 69 16.49 -7.91 -6.75
C THR A 69 14.98 -8.00 -6.87
N PHE A 70 14.28 -8.57 -5.88
CA PHE A 70 12.82 -8.64 -5.89
C PHE A 70 12.19 -7.25 -5.85
N LEU A 71 12.73 -6.33 -5.05
CA LEU A 71 12.25 -4.95 -5.02
C LEU A 71 12.41 -4.27 -6.39
N GLU A 72 13.56 -4.45 -7.05
CA GLU A 72 13.80 -3.91 -8.39
C GLU A 72 12.83 -4.47 -9.44
N ILE A 73 12.49 -5.75 -9.36
CA ILE A 73 11.47 -6.38 -10.22
C ILE A 73 10.09 -5.78 -9.92
N CYS A 74 9.68 -5.73 -8.65
CA CYS A 74 8.34 -5.27 -8.28
C CYS A 74 8.08 -3.81 -8.67
N ILE A 75 9.09 -2.94 -8.69
CA ILE A 75 8.94 -1.52 -9.06
C ILE A 75 9.05 -1.25 -10.58
N ASP A 76 9.13 -2.28 -11.42
CA ASP A 76 9.31 -2.14 -12.87
C ASP A 76 7.99 -1.91 -13.66
N ASN A 77 8.13 -1.80 -14.98
CA ASN A 77 7.03 -1.56 -15.93
C ASN A 77 6.15 -2.79 -16.22
N GLN A 78 6.54 -3.98 -15.77
CA GLN A 78 5.79 -5.22 -15.89
C GLN A 78 5.06 -5.59 -14.58
N HIS A 79 5.34 -4.87 -13.50
CA HIS A 79 4.83 -5.10 -12.15
C HIS A 79 4.03 -3.88 -11.65
N LEU A 80 4.53 -3.13 -10.67
CA LEU A 80 3.84 -1.97 -10.09
C LEU A 80 3.39 -0.96 -11.15
N ILE A 81 4.20 -0.74 -12.20
CA ILE A 81 3.91 0.27 -13.24
C ILE A 81 3.16 -0.32 -14.45
N LYS A 82 2.74 -1.58 -14.40
CA LYS A 82 2.06 -2.25 -15.51
C LYS A 82 0.74 -1.59 -15.87
N CYS A 83 0.72 -0.87 -16.99
CA CYS A 83 -0.47 -0.18 -17.52
C CYS A 83 -1.15 0.73 -16.48
N VAL A 84 -0.37 1.40 -15.62
CA VAL A 84 -0.93 2.33 -14.62
C VAL A 84 -1.80 3.39 -15.29
N GLY A 85 -2.97 3.64 -14.68
CA GLY A 85 -3.99 4.55 -15.19
C GLY A 85 -5.07 3.86 -16.02
N ALA A 86 -4.88 2.58 -16.38
CA ALA A 86 -5.96 1.76 -16.90
C ALA A 86 -6.98 1.43 -15.78
N GLU A 87 -8.25 1.43 -16.15
CA GLU A 87 -9.38 1.12 -15.28
C GLU A 87 -10.04 -0.18 -15.75
N ASN A 88 -10.59 -0.96 -14.82
CA ASN A 88 -11.41 -2.14 -15.10
C ASN A 88 -10.72 -3.28 -15.85
N ASP A 89 -9.39 -3.37 -15.77
CA ASP A 89 -8.61 -4.46 -16.35
C ASP A 89 -8.07 -5.43 -15.30
N ASP A 90 -7.48 -6.54 -15.75
CA ASP A 90 -6.88 -7.54 -14.86
C ASP A 90 -5.41 -7.23 -14.55
N MET A 91 -4.84 -6.21 -15.18
CA MET A 91 -3.46 -5.78 -14.96
C MET A 91 -3.31 -5.15 -13.57
N VAL A 92 -4.42 -4.69 -12.97
CA VAL A 92 -4.47 -4.26 -11.56
C VAL A 92 -3.85 -5.30 -10.63
N PHE A 93 -4.08 -6.60 -10.81
CA PHE A 93 -3.52 -7.62 -9.93
C PHE A 93 -1.99 -7.64 -9.93
N ALA A 94 -1.36 -7.42 -11.09
CA ALA A 94 0.09 -7.32 -11.17
C ALA A 94 0.59 -6.11 -10.37
N ARG A 95 -0.09 -4.96 -10.47
CA ARG A 95 0.29 -3.74 -9.76
C ARG A 95 0.15 -3.91 -8.25
N THR A 96 -1.01 -4.37 -7.80
CA THR A 96 -1.38 -4.35 -6.38
C THR A 96 -0.71 -5.45 -5.58
N PHE A 97 -0.46 -6.62 -6.17
CA PHE A 97 0.33 -7.65 -5.49
C PHE A 97 1.82 -7.34 -5.51
N SER A 98 2.32 -6.62 -6.53
CA SER A 98 3.67 -6.06 -6.47
C SER A 98 3.82 -5.06 -5.32
N ALA A 99 2.82 -4.20 -5.09
CA ALA A 99 2.80 -3.30 -3.94
C ALA A 99 2.89 -4.06 -2.60
N LEU A 100 2.14 -5.16 -2.44
CA LEU A 100 2.24 -5.99 -1.23
C LEU A 100 3.65 -6.58 -1.02
N ILE A 101 4.32 -7.06 -2.07
CA ILE A 101 5.69 -7.57 -1.96
C ILE A 101 6.68 -6.44 -1.63
N ILE A 102 6.50 -5.25 -2.21
CA ILE A 102 7.29 -4.06 -1.87
C ILE A 102 7.15 -3.74 -0.37
N ALA A 103 5.92 -3.72 0.16
CA ALA A 103 5.68 -3.48 1.58
C ALA A 103 6.37 -4.53 2.47
N LEU A 104 6.30 -5.83 2.14
CA LEU A 104 7.02 -6.88 2.88
C LEU A 104 8.54 -6.69 2.90
N ILE A 105 9.12 -6.27 1.77
CA ILE A 105 10.56 -6.03 1.66
C ILE A 105 10.97 -4.78 2.47
N LEU A 106 10.19 -3.69 2.39
CA LEU A 106 10.42 -2.49 3.17
C LEU A 106 10.25 -2.73 4.67
N TYR A 107 9.28 -3.53 5.08
CA TYR A 107 9.12 -3.98 6.47
C TYR A 107 10.38 -4.71 6.96
N SER A 108 10.89 -5.66 6.17
CA SER A 108 12.17 -6.34 6.47
C SER A 108 13.34 -5.36 6.54
N HIS A 109 13.34 -4.34 5.66
CA HIS A 109 14.34 -3.27 5.68
C HIS A 109 14.29 -2.46 6.97
N ASN A 110 13.11 -2.02 7.39
CA ASN A 110 12.92 -1.22 8.61
C ASN A 110 13.41 -1.94 9.89
N GLN A 111 13.56 -3.27 9.86
CA GLN A 111 14.14 -4.05 10.95
C GLN A 111 15.68 -4.17 10.90
N LYS A 112 16.30 -4.06 9.72
CA LYS A 112 17.70 -4.47 9.51
C LYS A 112 18.57 -3.47 8.72
N ASN A 113 17.98 -2.44 8.13
CA ASN A 113 18.64 -1.40 7.35
C ASN A 113 19.58 -1.93 6.25
N PHE A 114 19.07 -2.78 5.34
CA PHE A 114 19.90 -3.43 4.29
C PHE A 114 19.73 -2.89 2.86
N LEU A 115 18.72 -2.05 2.60
CA LEU A 115 18.47 -1.51 1.26
C LEU A 115 19.35 -0.28 1.07
N PRO A 116 19.99 -0.12 -0.10
CA PRO A 116 20.73 1.08 -0.42
C PRO A 116 19.83 2.32 -0.43
N TYR A 117 20.37 3.45 0.02
CA TYR A 117 19.67 4.74 0.03
C TYR A 117 19.01 5.08 -1.32
N ASN A 118 19.76 4.94 -2.42
CA ASN A 118 19.28 5.24 -3.76
C ASN A 118 18.11 4.35 -4.18
N LEU A 119 18.06 3.10 -3.72
CA LEU A 119 16.96 2.19 -4.02
C LEU A 119 15.69 2.61 -3.25
N ILE A 120 15.80 3.01 -1.98
CA ILE A 120 14.66 3.51 -1.19
C ILE A 120 14.07 4.78 -1.83
N VAL A 121 14.94 5.74 -2.20
CA VAL A 121 14.50 6.98 -2.87
C VAL A 121 13.84 6.68 -4.22
N LYS A 122 14.40 5.75 -5.01
CA LYS A 122 13.79 5.29 -6.26
C LYS A 122 12.42 4.68 -6.02
N THR A 123 12.29 3.77 -5.06
CA THR A 123 11.01 3.14 -4.69
C THR A 123 9.98 4.19 -4.26
N LYS A 124 10.35 5.16 -3.40
CA LYS A 124 9.46 6.26 -3.00
C LYS A 124 8.95 7.05 -4.21
N ASN A 125 9.83 7.45 -5.13
CA ASN A 125 9.44 8.22 -6.31
C ASN A 125 8.49 7.43 -7.23
N ILE A 126 8.76 6.13 -7.43
CA ILE A 126 7.90 5.25 -8.21
C ILE A 126 6.54 5.06 -7.52
N ILE A 127 6.50 4.94 -6.19
CA ILE A 127 5.25 4.82 -5.43
C ILE A 127 4.43 6.10 -5.50
N ILE A 128 5.07 7.27 -5.42
CA ILE A 128 4.39 8.56 -5.64
C ILE A 128 3.74 8.60 -7.03
N ASP A 129 4.48 8.20 -8.07
CA ASP A 129 3.97 8.18 -9.44
C ASP A 129 2.82 7.18 -9.63
N TYR A 130 3.02 5.93 -9.18
CA TYR A 130 2.04 4.85 -9.18
C TYR A 130 0.75 5.29 -8.48
N TYR A 131 0.87 5.69 -7.21
CA TYR A 131 -0.29 6.00 -6.40
C TYR A 131 -1.02 7.20 -6.98
N THR A 132 -0.33 8.23 -7.45
CA THR A 132 -0.98 9.40 -8.09
C THR A 132 -1.78 8.99 -9.32
N LYS A 133 -1.19 8.18 -10.22
CA LYS A 133 -1.78 7.84 -11.52
C LYS A 133 -2.71 6.63 -11.50
N GLU A 134 -2.76 5.86 -10.43
CA GLU A 134 -3.65 4.69 -10.33
C GLU A 134 -5.12 5.13 -10.38
N MET A 135 -5.88 4.52 -11.28
CA MET A 135 -7.29 4.85 -11.51
C MET A 135 -8.21 3.67 -11.24
N ASP A 136 -7.69 2.45 -11.10
CA ASP A 136 -8.49 1.30 -10.71
C ASP A 136 -8.67 1.29 -9.19
N LEU A 137 -9.86 1.67 -8.73
CA LEU A 137 -10.18 1.84 -7.31
C LEU A 137 -10.96 0.67 -6.72
N ARG A 138 -11.19 -0.41 -7.48
CA ARG A 138 -11.97 -1.56 -7.04
C ARG A 138 -11.26 -2.27 -5.90
N GLY A 139 -11.96 -2.54 -4.80
CA GLY A 139 -11.40 -3.29 -3.69
C GLY A 139 -11.46 -4.80 -3.93
N TYR A 140 -12.67 -5.37 -4.00
CA TYR A 140 -12.92 -6.77 -4.35
C TYR A 140 -13.55 -6.93 -5.74
N ILE A 141 -13.12 -7.95 -6.50
CA ILE A 141 -13.68 -8.31 -7.81
C ILE A 141 -14.22 -9.73 -7.75
N ASP A 142 -15.52 -9.88 -8.04
CA ASP A 142 -16.19 -11.17 -8.06
C ASP A 142 -15.45 -12.20 -8.92
N ASN A 143 -15.27 -13.40 -8.35
CA ASN A 143 -14.53 -14.54 -8.91
C ASN A 143 -13.02 -14.32 -9.16
N LYS A 144 -12.50 -13.10 -8.96
CA LYS A 144 -11.07 -12.80 -9.13
C LYS A 144 -10.37 -12.40 -7.84
N GLY A 145 -11.09 -12.06 -6.77
CA GLY A 145 -10.53 -11.74 -5.46
C GLY A 145 -10.14 -10.27 -5.29
N TRP A 146 -9.17 -10.00 -4.41
CA TRP A 146 -8.76 -8.64 -4.04
C TRP A 146 -7.96 -7.95 -5.16
N ALA A 147 -8.39 -6.76 -5.56
CA ALA A 147 -7.60 -5.81 -6.34
C ALA A 147 -6.93 -4.80 -5.39
N ASN A 148 -7.71 -4.01 -4.63
CA ASN A 148 -7.26 -3.24 -3.46
C ASN A 148 -6.05 -2.31 -3.70
N SER A 149 -6.00 -1.62 -4.84
CA SER A 149 -4.85 -0.77 -5.21
C SER A 149 -4.55 0.34 -4.21
N VAL A 150 -5.60 0.98 -3.69
CA VAL A 150 -5.48 2.08 -2.72
C VAL A 150 -4.98 1.56 -1.38
N ALA A 151 -5.51 0.43 -0.91
CA ALA A 151 -5.06 -0.21 0.32
C ALA A 151 -3.61 -0.71 0.22
N HIS A 152 -3.27 -1.48 -0.83
CA HIS A 152 -1.93 -2.04 -0.99
C HIS A 152 -0.87 -0.96 -1.24
N GLY A 153 -1.20 0.12 -1.95
CA GLY A 153 -0.32 1.27 -2.08
C GLY A 153 -0.12 2.01 -0.75
N ALA A 154 -1.16 2.13 0.07
CA ALA A 154 -1.04 2.70 1.42
C ALA A 154 -0.11 1.88 2.32
N ASP A 155 -0.07 0.55 2.18
CA ASP A 155 0.88 -0.30 2.92
C ASP A 155 2.33 -0.02 2.55
N VAL A 156 2.60 0.24 1.28
CA VAL A 156 3.94 0.64 0.86
C VAL A 156 4.30 2.00 1.45
N ILE A 157 3.36 2.95 1.45
CA ILE A 157 3.57 4.28 2.02
C ILE A 157 3.79 4.19 3.54
N ASP A 158 3.08 3.32 4.25
CA ASP A 158 3.28 3.02 5.66
C ASP A 158 4.72 2.58 5.95
N GLU A 159 5.24 1.63 5.17
CA GLU A 159 6.61 1.14 5.35
C GLU A 159 7.68 2.14 4.87
N LEU A 160 7.41 2.93 3.83
CA LEU A 160 8.27 4.04 3.41
C LEU A 160 8.36 5.11 4.50
N ALA A 161 7.24 5.46 5.14
CA ALA A 161 7.22 6.45 6.21
C ALA A 161 8.13 6.07 7.38
N LYS A 162 8.33 4.78 7.63
CA LYS A 162 9.22 4.26 8.68
C LYS A 162 10.72 4.25 8.27
N CYS A 163 11.04 4.43 6.99
CA CYS A 163 12.42 4.48 6.52
C CYS A 163 13.11 5.78 6.99
N SER A 164 14.11 5.66 7.86
CA SER A 164 14.81 6.82 8.47
C SER A 164 15.52 7.72 7.46
N VAL A 165 15.77 7.24 6.24
CA VAL A 165 16.42 8.01 5.18
C VAL A 165 15.51 9.06 4.54
N LEU A 166 14.19 8.93 4.70
CA LEU A 166 13.23 9.91 4.17
C LEU A 166 13.17 11.13 5.08
N CYS A 167 13.26 12.31 4.47
CA CYS A 167 13.24 13.59 5.17
C CYS A 167 11.81 14.15 5.32
N LYS A 168 11.67 15.27 6.05
CA LYS A 168 10.40 15.99 6.23
C LYS A 168 9.65 16.22 4.91
N GLU A 169 10.34 16.66 3.86
CA GLU A 169 9.72 16.94 2.56
C GLU A 169 9.22 15.67 1.87
N ASP A 170 9.94 14.56 2.00
CA ASP A 170 9.48 13.27 1.50
C ASP A 170 8.18 12.83 2.19
N LEU A 171 8.10 12.98 3.51
CA LEU A 171 6.92 12.64 4.29
C LEU A 171 5.71 13.53 3.95
N LYS A 172 5.93 14.83 3.71
CA LYS A 172 4.89 15.74 3.22
C LYS A 172 4.36 15.33 1.84
N ASN A 173 5.24 14.92 0.93
CA ASN A 173 4.83 14.41 -0.38
C ASN A 173 3.98 13.13 -0.26
N LEU A 174 4.33 12.23 0.68
CA LEU A 174 3.52 11.04 0.97
C LEU A 174 2.14 11.41 1.55
N LEU A 175 2.04 12.38 2.47
CA LEU A 175 0.74 12.88 2.96
C LEU A 175 -0.11 13.50 1.85
N MET A 176 0.52 14.20 0.90
CA MET A 176 -0.18 14.82 -0.21
C MET A 176 -0.83 13.77 -1.13
N ILE A 177 -0.09 12.72 -1.52
CA ILE A 177 -0.67 11.66 -2.37
C ILE A 177 -1.75 10.84 -1.66
N LEU A 178 -1.60 10.59 -0.35
CA LEU A 178 -2.63 9.92 0.45
C LEU A 178 -3.90 10.77 0.46
N LYS A 179 -3.77 12.08 0.68
CA LYS A 179 -4.89 13.02 0.63
C LYS A 179 -5.57 13.04 -0.73
N LEU A 180 -4.81 13.04 -1.83
CA LEU A 180 -5.39 12.97 -3.18
C LEU A 180 -6.26 11.72 -3.37
N LYS A 181 -5.88 10.58 -2.79
CA LYS A 181 -6.72 9.37 -2.78
C LYS A 181 -7.86 9.43 -1.80
N ILE A 182 -7.70 9.99 -0.61
CA ILE A 182 -8.84 10.17 0.31
C ILE A 182 -9.92 11.06 -0.35
N CYS A 183 -9.50 12.13 -1.02
CA CYS A 183 -10.39 13.09 -1.65
C CYS A 183 -10.81 12.69 -3.07
N GLN A 184 -10.63 11.45 -3.52
CA GLN A 184 -11.23 11.04 -4.79
C GLN A 184 -12.75 10.81 -4.61
N GLY A 185 -13.54 11.18 -5.61
CA GLY A 185 -15.00 11.01 -5.62
C GLY A 185 -15.53 9.94 -6.58
N LYS A 186 -14.66 9.29 -7.35
CA LYS A 186 -15.07 8.32 -8.37
C LYS A 186 -15.58 7.00 -7.78
N TYR A 187 -15.14 6.63 -6.58
CA TYR A 187 -15.47 5.37 -5.93
C TYR A 187 -15.65 5.58 -4.42
N VAL A 188 -16.57 4.88 -3.77
CA VAL A 188 -16.66 4.86 -2.30
C VAL A 188 -15.83 3.69 -1.80
N TYR A 189 -14.89 3.97 -0.91
CA TYR A 189 -14.10 2.93 -0.26
C TYR A 189 -14.94 2.13 0.72
N ILE A 190 -14.98 0.82 0.53
CA ILE A 190 -15.82 -0.11 1.30
C ILE A 190 -15.07 -1.37 1.74
N ASP A 191 -13.83 -1.57 1.28
CA ASP A 191 -13.04 -2.79 1.45
C ASP A 191 -11.83 -2.58 2.38
N GLY A 192 -11.87 -1.54 3.22
CA GLY A 192 -10.88 -1.24 4.25
C GLY A 192 -9.76 -0.27 3.84
N GLU A 193 -9.90 0.38 2.69
CA GLU A 193 -8.88 1.29 2.15
C GLU A 193 -8.63 2.48 3.08
N THR A 194 -9.68 3.04 3.71
CA THR A 194 -9.55 4.16 4.64
C THR A 194 -8.76 3.79 5.90
N ASP A 195 -8.87 2.55 6.37
CA ASP A 195 -8.14 2.07 7.54
C ASP A 195 -6.65 1.91 7.22
N ARG A 196 -6.34 1.36 6.04
CA ARG A 196 -4.95 1.19 5.57
C ARG A 196 -4.28 2.55 5.33
N ILE A 197 -5.00 3.52 4.77
CA ILE A 197 -4.52 4.90 4.63
C ILE A 197 -4.29 5.54 6.02
N SER A 198 -5.19 5.32 6.99
CA SER A 198 -5.04 5.86 8.35
C SER A 198 -3.79 5.33 9.06
N ILE A 199 -3.46 4.06 8.86
CA ILE A 199 -2.21 3.46 9.36
C ILE A 199 -0.98 4.15 8.76
N ALA A 200 -0.98 4.40 7.44
CA ALA A 200 0.12 5.09 6.77
C ALA A 200 0.30 6.53 7.28
N VAL A 201 -0.80 7.29 7.44
CA VAL A 201 -0.77 8.64 8.00
C VAL A 201 -0.25 8.64 9.43
N ARG A 202 -0.69 7.68 10.28
CA ARG A 202 -0.14 7.52 11.63
C ARG A 202 1.36 7.32 11.59
N SER A 203 1.87 6.42 10.75
CA SER A 203 3.31 6.18 10.67
C SER A 203 4.10 7.42 10.24
N ILE A 204 3.54 8.25 9.37
CA ILE A 204 4.12 9.56 9.02
C ILE A 204 4.13 10.49 10.25
N PHE A 205 3.02 10.63 10.97
CA PHE A 205 2.96 11.52 12.15
C PHE A 205 3.91 11.05 13.25
N MET A 206 4.02 9.74 13.48
CA MET A 206 4.91 9.17 14.50
C MET A 206 6.40 9.34 14.21
N ARG A 207 6.78 9.80 13.01
CA ARG A 207 8.17 10.18 12.72
C ARG A 207 8.62 11.43 13.47
N ASN A 208 7.70 12.29 13.92
CA ASN A 208 7.99 13.57 14.56
C ASN A 208 8.91 14.49 13.72
N GLU A 209 8.96 14.27 12.40
CA GLU A 209 9.70 15.11 11.44
C GLU A 209 8.81 16.20 10.84
N ILE A 210 7.49 15.97 10.82
CA ILE A 210 6.47 16.95 10.46
C ILE A 210 6.00 17.61 11.75
N ASP A 211 6.05 18.93 11.81
CA ASP A 211 5.61 19.68 12.99
C ASP A 211 4.09 19.75 13.09
N GLU A 212 3.61 20.12 14.27
CA GLU A 212 2.19 20.21 14.59
C GLU A 212 1.46 21.19 13.64
N ASP A 213 2.05 22.34 13.35
CA ASP A 213 1.49 23.34 12.43
C ASP A 213 1.28 22.75 11.03
N ASP A 214 2.27 22.02 10.51
CA ASP A 214 2.16 21.33 9.22
C ASP A 214 1.07 20.25 9.22
N ILE A 215 0.92 19.51 10.32
CA ILE A 215 -0.16 18.51 10.49
C ILE A 215 -1.53 19.21 10.50
N LEU A 216 -1.68 20.26 11.30
CA LEU A 216 -2.92 21.03 11.42
C LEU A 216 -3.30 21.70 10.09
N LEU A 217 -2.32 22.21 9.33
CA LEU A 217 -2.52 22.74 7.99
C LEU A 217 -2.97 21.66 7.00
N TRP A 218 -2.36 20.47 7.06
CA TRP A 218 -2.77 19.34 6.24
C TRP A 218 -4.20 18.90 6.57
N LEU A 219 -4.57 18.82 7.85
CA LEU A 219 -5.94 18.52 8.28
C LEU A 219 -6.95 19.60 7.84
N GLU A 220 -6.62 20.87 8.01
CA GLU A 220 -7.49 21.98 7.59
C GLU A 220 -7.77 21.95 6.08
N SER A 221 -6.81 21.47 5.29
CA SER A 221 -6.92 21.41 3.84
C SER A 221 -7.96 20.39 3.32
N PHE A 222 -8.61 19.60 4.19
CA PHE A 222 -9.77 18.78 3.84
C PHE A 222 -11.08 19.58 3.72
N LYS A 223 -11.18 20.77 4.32
CA LYS A 223 -12.39 21.61 4.22
C LYS A 223 -12.62 22.18 2.81
N GLY A 224 -11.54 22.37 2.05
CA GLY A 224 -11.54 23.07 0.76
C GLY A 224 -12.00 22.24 -0.45
N TYR A 225 -12.43 20.99 -0.29
CA TYR A 225 -12.93 20.18 -1.41
C TYR A 225 -14.40 20.38 -1.75
N ARG A 226 -15.12 21.20 -0.95
CA ARG A 226 -16.45 21.71 -1.33
C ARG A 226 -16.26 22.86 -2.33
N TYR A 227 -17.16 23.00 -3.31
CA TYR A 227 -17.11 23.88 -4.51
C TYR A 227 -16.47 23.21 -5.73
N ILE A 228 -17.21 22.77 -6.76
CA ILE A 228 -18.14 23.58 -7.59
C ILE A 228 -19.44 22.82 -7.99
N GLU A 229 -19.60 21.55 -7.58
CA GLU A 229 -20.78 20.72 -7.92
C GLU A 229 -21.34 20.00 -6.68
N GLU A 230 -21.84 20.74 -5.68
CA GLU A 230 -22.36 20.21 -4.39
C GLU A 230 -23.50 19.16 -4.51
N LEU A 231 -23.93 18.83 -5.73
CA LEU A 231 -25.01 17.89 -6.02
C LEU A 231 -24.58 16.68 -6.88
N SER A 232 -23.30 16.52 -7.21
CA SER A 232 -22.85 15.33 -7.95
C SER A 232 -22.69 14.13 -7.00
N ILE A 233 -22.88 12.93 -7.55
CA ILE A 233 -22.67 11.69 -6.80
C ILE A 233 -21.19 11.56 -6.38
N GLU A 234 -20.27 12.09 -7.19
CA GLU A 234 -18.85 12.10 -6.91
C GLU A 234 -18.51 12.99 -5.71
N CYS A 235 -19.18 14.14 -5.55
CA CYS A 235 -19.02 14.98 -4.38
C CYS A 235 -19.49 14.24 -3.11
N TYR A 236 -20.62 13.53 -3.19
CA TYR A 236 -21.10 12.71 -2.09
C TYR A 236 -20.11 11.59 -1.74
N HIS A 237 -19.62 10.84 -2.73
CA HIS A 237 -18.62 9.78 -2.53
C HIS A 237 -17.32 10.31 -1.90
N GLN A 238 -16.83 11.45 -2.37
CA GLN A 238 -15.68 12.12 -1.80
C GLN A 238 -15.92 12.46 -0.32
N ASN A 239 -17.09 13.00 0.03
CA ASN A 239 -17.42 13.32 1.41
C ASN A 239 -17.46 12.06 2.30
N VAL A 240 -18.03 10.96 1.79
CA VAL A 240 -18.04 9.66 2.49
C VAL A 240 -16.61 9.17 2.73
N ASN A 241 -15.74 9.21 1.72
CA ASN A 241 -14.34 8.78 1.84
C ASN A 241 -13.57 9.63 2.86
N ILE A 242 -13.69 10.96 2.78
CA ILE A 242 -13.06 11.89 3.73
C ILE A 242 -13.54 11.60 5.15
N THR A 243 -14.85 11.50 5.35
CA THR A 243 -15.44 11.32 6.68
C THR A 243 -15.07 9.97 7.29
N ASN A 244 -15.10 8.89 6.49
CA ASN A 244 -14.68 7.55 6.93
C ASN A 244 -13.19 7.51 7.25
N PHE A 245 -12.35 8.15 6.43
CA PHE A 245 -10.93 8.31 6.72
C PHE A 245 -10.70 9.06 8.03
N LEU A 246 -11.33 10.22 8.25
CA LEU A 246 -11.13 11.00 9.47
C LEU A 246 -11.56 10.23 10.73
N LYS A 247 -12.68 9.49 10.66
CA LYS A 247 -13.12 8.60 11.75
C LYS A 247 -12.09 7.51 12.04
N SER A 248 -11.59 6.85 10.99
CA SER A 248 -10.56 5.81 11.13
C SER A 248 -9.24 6.38 11.67
N LEU A 249 -8.82 7.55 11.19
CA LEU A 249 -7.63 8.26 11.65
C LEU A 249 -7.75 8.64 13.13
N TYR A 250 -8.89 9.18 13.57
CA TYR A 250 -9.13 9.51 14.97
C TYR A 250 -8.86 8.31 15.87
N PHE A 251 -9.47 7.16 15.59
CA PHE A 251 -9.27 5.95 16.40
C PHE A 251 -7.88 5.34 16.24
N THR A 252 -7.27 5.47 15.06
CA THR A 252 -5.91 5.01 14.81
C THR A 252 -4.86 5.81 15.59
N LEU A 253 -5.10 7.11 15.79
CA LEU A 253 -4.23 8.00 16.56
C LEU A 253 -4.56 8.00 18.05
N LYS A 254 -5.81 7.69 18.42
CA LYS A 254 -6.25 7.63 19.82
C LYS A 254 -5.42 6.62 20.60
N GLY A 255 -4.60 7.13 21.51
CA GLY A 255 -3.67 6.34 22.33
C GLY A 255 -2.24 6.25 21.79
N CYS A 256 -1.97 6.74 20.58
CA CYS A 256 -0.63 6.86 20.01
C CYS A 256 -0.06 8.28 20.15
N ILE A 257 -0.90 9.30 19.99
CA ILE A 257 -0.50 10.71 20.14
C ILE A 257 -0.94 11.26 21.49
N LYS A 258 -0.09 12.10 22.09
CA LYS A 258 -0.35 12.78 23.37
C LYS A 258 -0.96 14.16 23.19
N ASP A 259 -0.82 14.73 21.99
CA ASP A 259 -1.36 16.03 21.67
C ASP A 259 -2.85 15.92 21.37
N PHE A 260 -3.65 16.60 22.19
CA PHE A 260 -5.09 16.67 22.06
C PHE A 260 -5.51 17.60 20.91
N MET A 261 -4.69 18.58 20.51
CA MET A 261 -5.05 19.54 19.46
C MET A 261 -5.26 18.86 18.10
N ILE A 262 -4.42 17.89 17.74
CA ILE A 262 -4.60 17.10 16.52
C ILE A 262 -5.90 16.26 16.58
N LEU A 263 -6.20 15.63 17.72
CA LEU A 263 -7.42 14.82 17.88
C LEU A 263 -8.68 15.68 17.84
N ASP A 264 -8.68 16.80 18.56
CA ASP A 264 -9.76 17.78 18.59
C ASP A 264 -10.00 18.33 17.18
N LYS A 265 -8.92 18.61 16.43
CA LYS A 265 -9.03 19.05 15.03
C LYS A 265 -9.70 18.03 14.13
N ILE A 266 -9.38 16.75 14.29
CA ILE A 266 -10.01 15.66 13.53
C ILE A 266 -11.48 15.54 13.92
N GLU A 267 -11.81 15.63 15.21
CA GLU A 267 -13.20 15.58 15.71
C GLU A 267 -14.05 16.76 15.19
N ASP A 268 -13.50 17.97 15.17
CA ASP A 268 -14.11 19.16 14.57
C ASP A 268 -14.39 18.93 13.08
N LEU A 269 -13.42 18.39 12.34
CA LEU A 269 -13.57 18.10 10.91
C LEU A 269 -14.66 17.05 10.68
N ILE A 270 -14.71 15.97 11.47
CA ILE A 270 -15.77 14.96 11.39
C ILE A 270 -17.14 15.60 11.59
N THR A 271 -17.26 16.49 12.59
CA THR A 271 -18.53 17.17 12.91
C THR A 271 -18.97 18.13 11.82
N VAL A 272 -18.04 18.84 11.19
CA VAL A 272 -18.34 19.81 10.12
C VAL A 272 -18.63 19.13 8.78
N LEU A 273 -18.03 17.96 8.51
CA LEU A 273 -18.14 17.22 7.24
C LEU A 273 -19.24 16.14 7.22
N SER A 274 -19.70 15.67 8.38
CA SER A 274 -20.85 14.76 8.50
C SER A 274 -22.17 15.49 8.31
#